data_AF-A0A1F5DFK3-F1
#
_entry.id   AF-A0A1F5DFK3-F1
#
_cell.length_a   1.000
_cell.length_b   1.000
_cell.length_c   1.000
_cell.angle_alpha   90.00
_cell.angle_beta   90.00
_cell.angle_gamma   90.00
#
_symmetry.space_group_name_H-M   'P 1'
#
loop_
_entity.id
_entity.type
_entity.pdbx_description
1 polymer ?
#
loop_
_entity_poly.entity_id
_entity_poly.type
_entity_poly.pdbx_seq_one_letter_code
_entity_poly.pdbx_strand_id
1 'polypeptide(L)'
;MDKVKLRNFAGLLMLIMSSTYYAMFHLDLSDGTVVVFLKAVSVGVLPGIVCFSWLYFWADSPDPFRYLALWNSGTQVLFLAVNLLRVPAASWGVFGLMYLILTAVVVALYLTSYHETRWGSFVLDGLILLNVVLAFALTLTTYSLIHPFFASSSTEAVRYLGVFVSELAVMGALFASSSQMYWHDILGRRREEAQVERIFQELEEAARRRAAAS
;
A
#
# COMPACT_ATOMS: atom_id res chain seq x y z
N MET A 1 18.90 7.13 -1.46
CA MET A 1 18.07 7.09 -0.23
C MET A 1 18.91 7.45 0.98
N ASP A 2 18.53 8.51 1.69
CA ASP A 2 19.23 9.01 2.87
C ASP A 2 19.13 8.02 4.05
N LYS A 3 20.30 7.60 4.56
CA LYS A 3 20.40 6.65 5.68
C LYS A 3 19.81 7.21 6.98
N VAL A 4 19.88 8.52 7.19
CA VAL A 4 19.31 9.18 8.38
C VAL A 4 17.79 9.15 8.32
N LYS A 5 17.21 9.47 7.16
CA LYS A 5 15.76 9.38 6.94
C LYS A 5 15.24 7.95 7.16
N LEU A 6 15.93 6.96 6.61
CA LEU A 6 15.56 5.55 6.78
C LEU A 6 15.63 5.13 8.25
N ARG A 7 16.69 5.51 8.96
CA ARG A 7 16.84 5.23 10.40
C ARG A 7 15.71 5.86 11.21
N ASN A 8 15.38 7.12 10.94
CA ASN A 8 14.32 7.83 11.66
C ASN A 8 12.95 7.20 11.39
N PHE A 9 12.68 6.79 10.15
CA PHE A 9 11.45 6.08 9.78
C PHE A 9 11.34 4.72 10.46
N ALA A 10 12.41 3.92 10.43
CA ALA A 10 12.45 2.64 11.13
C ALA A 10 12.29 2.80 12.65
N GLY A 11 12.93 3.83 13.23
CA GLY A 11 12.79 4.18 14.64
C GLY A 11 11.35 4.57 15.01
N LEU A 12 10.68 5.35 14.16
CA LEU A 12 9.27 5.71 14.35
C LEU A 12 8.36 4.47 14.30
N LEU A 13 8.56 3.59 13.31
CA LEU A 13 7.80 2.34 13.21
C LEU A 13 8.03 1.44 14.42
N MET A 14 9.28 1.29 14.88
CA MET A 14 9.58 0.53 16.09
C MET A 14 8.89 1.14 17.31
N LEU A 15 8.94 2.46 17.48
CA LEU A 15 8.29 3.15 18.60
C LEU A 15 6.77 2.90 18.61
N ILE A 16 6.12 3.00 17.44
CA ILE A 16 4.69 2.74 17.30
C ILE A 16 4.38 1.27 17.62
N MET A 17 5.15 0.33 17.09
CA MET A 17 4.94 -1.10 17.34
C MET A 17 5.17 -1.46 18.82
N SER A 18 6.24 -0.97 19.43
CA SER A 18 6.55 -1.21 20.85
C SER A 18 5.51 -0.57 21.78
N SER A 19 5.04 0.64 21.49
CA SER A 19 3.98 1.29 22.28
C SER A 19 2.64 0.58 22.14
N THR A 20 2.30 0.10 20.94
CA THR A 20 1.10 -0.72 20.70
C THR A 20 1.17 -2.05 21.44
N TYR A 21 2.32 -2.72 21.37
CA TYR A 21 2.55 -3.95 22.13
C TYR A 21 2.42 -3.71 23.63
N TYR A 22 3.05 -2.64 24.14
CA TYR A 22 2.96 -2.29 25.55
C TYR A 22 1.51 -2.01 25.97
N ALA A 23 0.78 -1.21 25.20
CA ALA A 23 -0.62 -0.89 25.47
C ALA A 23 -1.51 -2.14 25.48
N MET A 24 -1.26 -3.09 24.58
CA MET A 24 -2.07 -4.29 24.45
C MET A 24 -1.85 -5.32 25.57
N PHE A 25 -0.62 -5.43 26.09
CA PHE A 25 -0.25 -6.47 27.06
C PHE A 25 -0.01 -5.98 28.48
N HIS A 26 0.18 -4.67 28.69
CA HIS A 26 0.53 -4.11 30.00
C HIS A 26 -0.41 -3.00 30.50
N LEU A 27 -1.36 -2.53 29.68
CA LEU A 27 -2.37 -1.56 30.11
C LEU A 27 -3.74 -2.21 30.24
N ASP A 28 -4.63 -1.53 30.97
CA ASP A 28 -6.01 -1.95 31.17
C ASP A 28 -6.83 -1.73 29.88
N LEU A 29 -7.30 -2.82 29.28
CA LEU A 29 -8.11 -2.79 28.05
C LEU A 29 -9.58 -2.43 28.30
N SER A 30 -9.99 -2.31 29.57
CA SER A 30 -11.29 -1.74 29.93
C SER A 30 -11.30 -0.20 29.88
N ASP A 31 -10.12 0.43 29.86
CA ASP A 31 -9.98 1.87 29.63
C ASP A 31 -10.22 2.20 28.14
N GLY A 32 -11.29 2.94 27.87
CA GLY A 32 -11.65 3.37 26.52
C GLY A 32 -10.53 4.17 25.82
N THR A 33 -9.65 4.84 26.56
CA THR A 33 -8.52 5.60 26.01
C THR A 33 -7.50 4.68 25.36
N VAL A 34 -7.18 3.55 26.01
CA VAL A 34 -6.25 2.54 25.48
C VAL A 34 -6.82 1.92 24.21
N VAL A 35 -8.12 1.63 24.20
CA VAL A 35 -8.82 1.10 23.02
C VAL A 35 -8.81 2.10 21.86
N VAL A 36 -9.13 3.36 22.12
CA VAL A 36 -9.10 4.43 21.10
C VAL A 36 -7.69 4.59 20.51
N PHE A 37 -6.65 4.54 21.34
CA PHE A 37 -5.27 4.57 20.88
C PHE A 37 -4.96 3.40 19.94
N LEU A 38 -5.25 2.15 20.35
CA LEU A 38 -5.00 0.97 19.54
C LEU A 38 -5.74 1.02 18.19
N LYS A 39 -7.00 1.50 18.18
CA LYS A 39 -7.80 1.70 16.96
C LYS A 39 -7.20 2.76 16.05
N ALA A 40 -6.79 3.90 16.60
CA ALA A 40 -6.15 4.95 15.81
C ALA A 40 -4.88 4.43 15.12
N VAL A 41 -4.11 3.59 15.82
CA VAL A 41 -2.90 3.00 15.28
C VAL A 41 -3.17 1.97 14.17
N SER A 42 -4.09 1.02 14.40
CA SER A 42 -4.43 -0.02 13.41
C SER A 42 -5.10 0.53 12.16
N VAL A 43 -5.98 1.53 12.31
CA VAL A 43 -6.82 2.04 11.22
C VAL A 43 -6.12 3.13 10.42
N GLY A 44 -5.41 4.04 11.10
CA GLY A 44 -4.90 5.26 10.47
C GLY A 44 -3.39 5.34 10.46
N VAL A 45 -2.75 5.28 11.63
CA VAL A 45 -1.33 5.63 11.78
C VAL A 45 -0.44 4.66 11.02
N LEU A 46 -0.55 3.35 11.27
CA LEU A 46 0.36 2.37 10.68
C LEU A 46 0.13 2.19 9.18
N PRO A 47 -1.12 2.00 8.68
CA PRO A 47 -1.40 1.98 7.25
C PRO A 47 -0.98 3.28 6.55
N GLY A 48 -1.28 4.43 7.15
CA GLY A 48 -0.92 5.74 6.62
C GLY A 48 0.58 5.92 6.44
N ILE A 49 1.35 5.70 7.50
CA ILE A 49 2.81 5.83 7.48
C ILE A 49 3.44 4.87 6.48
N VAL A 50 3.03 3.60 6.46
CA VAL A 50 3.59 2.60 5.54
C VAL A 50 3.23 2.91 4.09
N CYS A 51 1.97 3.20 3.79
CA CYS A 51 1.52 3.41 2.41
C CYS A 51 1.98 4.73 1.80
N PHE A 52 2.11 5.80 2.58
CA PHE A 52 2.46 7.15 2.09
C PHE A 52 3.90 7.58 2.38
N SER A 53 4.71 6.75 3.04
CA SER A 53 6.10 7.13 3.34
C SER A 53 6.98 7.31 2.10
N TRP A 54 6.56 6.82 0.93
CA TRP A 54 7.23 7.18 -0.32
C TRP A 54 7.31 8.71 -0.52
N LEU A 55 6.35 9.49 -0.01
CA LEU A 55 6.37 10.97 -0.06
C LEU A 55 7.62 11.55 0.62
N TYR A 56 8.17 10.84 1.60
CA TYR A 56 9.35 11.25 2.34
C TYR A 56 10.67 10.87 1.66
N PHE A 57 10.64 9.86 0.79
CA PHE A 57 11.84 9.20 0.24
C PHE A 57 12.03 9.36 -1.27
N TRP A 58 10.95 9.60 -2.03
CA TRP A 58 11.00 9.61 -3.51
C TRP A 58 11.96 10.66 -4.08
N ALA A 59 12.07 11.81 -3.43
CA ALA A 59 12.97 12.90 -3.83
C ALA A 59 14.46 12.54 -3.70
N ASP A 60 14.81 11.53 -2.90
CA ASP A 60 16.20 11.07 -2.73
C ASP A 60 16.56 9.94 -3.72
N SER A 61 15.65 9.59 -4.64
CA SER A 61 15.86 8.55 -5.65
C SER A 61 16.36 9.17 -6.96
N PRO A 62 17.45 8.65 -7.55
CA PRO A 62 17.88 9.05 -8.89
C PRO A 62 16.86 8.64 -9.97
N ASP A 63 16.02 7.65 -9.68
CA ASP A 63 14.90 7.22 -10.53
C ASP A 63 13.62 7.16 -9.68
N PRO A 64 12.84 8.25 -9.64
CA PRO A 64 11.61 8.31 -8.86
C PRO A 64 10.54 7.32 -9.34
N PHE A 65 10.46 7.06 -10.65
CA PHE A 65 9.45 6.19 -11.24
C PHE A 65 9.66 4.74 -10.81
N ARG A 66 10.89 4.24 -10.95
CA ARG A 66 11.25 2.90 -10.50
C ARG A 66 11.12 2.74 -8.99
N TYR A 67 11.50 3.76 -8.22
CA TYR A 67 11.34 3.75 -6.77
C TYR A 67 9.87 3.58 -6.36
N LEU A 68 8.96 4.35 -6.97
CA LEU A 68 7.53 4.29 -6.67
C LEU A 68 6.92 2.95 -7.10
N ALA A 69 7.27 2.41 -8.27
CA ALA A 69 6.81 1.10 -8.71
C ALA A 69 7.22 -0.03 -7.74
N LEU A 70 8.47 0.01 -7.26
CA LEU A 70 8.98 -0.94 -6.26
C LEU A 70 8.31 -0.75 -4.89
N TRP A 71 8.10 0.50 -4.47
CA TRP A 71 7.41 0.82 -3.23
C TRP A 71 5.97 0.30 -3.21
N ASN A 72 5.24 0.50 -4.30
CA ASN A 72 3.88 0.02 -4.47
C ASN A 72 3.81 -1.51 -4.47
N SER A 73 4.72 -2.15 -5.21
CA SER A 73 4.82 -3.61 -5.20
C SER A 73 5.10 -4.15 -3.79
N GLY A 74 6.01 -3.50 -3.06
CA GLY A 74 6.35 -3.86 -1.68
C GLY A 74 5.17 -3.71 -0.72
N THR A 75 4.45 -2.59 -0.78
CA THR A 75 3.28 -2.37 0.08
C THR A 75 2.13 -3.34 -0.23
N GLN A 76 1.89 -3.67 -1.51
CA GLN A 76 0.89 -4.70 -1.86
C GLN A 76 1.27 -6.07 -1.31
N VAL A 77 2.51 -6.50 -1.52
CA VAL A 77 2.98 -7.80 -1.02
C VAL A 77 2.91 -7.85 0.50
N LEU A 78 3.26 -6.77 1.19
CA LEU A 78 3.17 -6.67 2.64
C LEU A 78 1.73 -6.86 3.13
N PHE A 79 0.76 -6.13 2.58
CA PHE A 79 -0.63 -6.25 3.02
C PHE A 79 -1.31 -7.52 2.53
N LEU A 80 -0.90 -8.07 1.38
CA LEU A 80 -1.25 -9.43 0.99
C LEU A 80 -0.77 -10.42 2.05
N ALA A 81 0.51 -10.37 2.43
CA ALA A 81 1.06 -11.25 3.45
C ALA A 81 0.31 -11.12 4.78
N VAL A 82 0.00 -9.91 5.23
CA VAL A 82 -0.80 -9.69 6.44
C VAL A 82 -2.22 -10.27 6.30
N ASN A 83 -2.86 -10.11 5.14
CA ASN A 83 -4.18 -10.69 4.85
C ASN A 83 -4.18 -12.22 4.72
N LEU A 84 -3.07 -12.83 4.30
CA LEU A 84 -2.92 -14.28 4.17
C LEU A 84 -2.48 -14.94 5.48
N LEU A 85 -1.60 -14.30 6.28
CA LEU A 85 -1.12 -14.84 7.56
C LEU A 85 -2.24 -14.98 8.60
N ARG A 86 -3.29 -14.16 8.51
CA ARG A 86 -4.45 -14.25 9.41
C ARG A 86 -5.35 -15.47 9.15
N VAL A 87 -5.28 -16.11 7.97
CA VAL A 87 -6.19 -17.19 7.59
C VAL A 87 -5.42 -18.41 7.08
N PRO A 88 -5.69 -19.64 7.55
CA PRO A 88 -5.13 -20.84 6.95
C PRO A 88 -5.43 -20.92 5.45
N ALA A 89 -4.46 -21.38 4.65
CA ALA A 89 -4.58 -21.44 3.18
C ALA A 89 -5.79 -22.25 2.68
N ALA A 90 -6.16 -23.30 3.40
CA ALA A 90 -7.33 -24.13 3.09
C ALA A 90 -8.67 -23.36 3.18
N SER A 91 -8.68 -22.21 3.84
CA SER A 91 -9.89 -21.42 4.13
C SER A 91 -9.97 -20.12 3.35
N TRP A 92 -9.04 -19.86 2.44
CA TRP A 92 -9.02 -18.64 1.61
C TRP A 92 -10.21 -18.55 0.64
N GLY A 93 -10.75 -19.71 0.24
CA GLY A 93 -11.82 -19.80 -0.74
C GLY A 93 -11.47 -19.15 -2.08
N VAL A 94 -12.49 -18.88 -2.90
CA VAL A 94 -12.30 -18.28 -4.23
C VAL A 94 -11.76 -16.85 -4.13
N PHE A 95 -12.25 -16.05 -3.18
CA PHE A 95 -11.85 -14.66 -3.03
C PHE A 95 -10.37 -14.51 -2.67
N GLY A 96 -9.82 -15.36 -1.79
CA GLY A 96 -8.40 -15.29 -1.46
C GLY A 96 -7.49 -15.70 -2.62
N LEU A 97 -7.90 -16.70 -3.42
CA LEU A 97 -7.19 -17.06 -4.64
C LEU A 97 -7.24 -15.94 -5.68
N MET A 98 -8.40 -15.34 -5.90
CA MET A 98 -8.55 -14.18 -6.80
C MET A 98 -7.71 -12.99 -6.32
N TYR A 99 -7.67 -12.72 -5.02
CA TYR A 99 -6.89 -11.63 -4.44
C TYR A 99 -5.38 -11.84 -4.66
N LEU A 100 -4.90 -13.07 -4.48
CA LEU A 100 -3.50 -13.44 -4.73
C LEU A 100 -3.13 -13.30 -6.20
N ILE A 101 -3.96 -13.83 -7.10
CA ILE A 101 -3.74 -13.73 -8.55
C ILE A 101 -3.74 -12.26 -8.99
N LEU A 102 -4.73 -11.49 -8.54
CA LEU A 102 -4.84 -10.07 -8.91
C LEU A 102 -3.65 -9.27 -8.41
N THR A 103 -3.21 -9.50 -7.18
CA THR A 103 -2.00 -8.85 -6.64
C THR A 103 -0.77 -9.22 -7.46
N ALA A 104 -0.61 -10.48 -7.86
CA ALA A 104 0.49 -10.90 -8.72
C ALA A 104 0.45 -10.23 -10.10
N VAL A 105 -0.74 -10.09 -10.70
CA VAL A 105 -0.93 -9.37 -11.97
C VAL A 105 -0.54 -7.91 -11.82
N VAL A 106 -1.01 -7.23 -10.76
CA VAL A 106 -0.68 -5.82 -10.53
C VAL A 106 0.82 -5.61 -10.35
N VAL A 107 1.48 -6.46 -9.54
CA VAL A 107 2.94 -6.43 -9.38
C VAL A 107 3.65 -6.66 -10.72
N ALA A 108 3.20 -7.60 -11.55
CA ALA A 108 3.78 -7.85 -12.87
C ALA A 108 3.65 -6.64 -13.81
N LEU A 109 2.50 -5.95 -13.79
CA LEU A 109 2.29 -4.73 -14.59
C LEU A 109 3.21 -3.58 -14.14
N TYR A 110 3.51 -3.51 -12.84
CA TYR A 110 4.50 -2.57 -12.32
C TYR A 110 5.91 -2.90 -12.79
N LEU A 111 6.33 -4.16 -12.66
CA LEU A 111 7.68 -4.60 -13.02
C LEU A 111 7.96 -4.52 -14.52
N THR A 112 6.95 -4.71 -15.37
CA THR A 112 7.07 -4.65 -16.84
C THR A 112 6.96 -3.24 -17.41
N SER A 113 6.80 -2.22 -16.56
CA SER A 113 6.58 -0.82 -16.99
C SER A 113 5.33 -0.63 -17.86
N TYR A 114 4.41 -1.61 -17.90
CA TYR A 114 3.19 -1.52 -18.71
C TYR A 114 2.27 -0.40 -18.21
N HIS A 115 2.33 -0.11 -16.91
CA HIS A 115 1.69 1.03 -16.25
C HIS A 115 2.08 2.38 -16.88
N GLU A 116 3.24 2.45 -17.55
CA GLU A 116 3.63 3.65 -18.26
C GLU A 116 2.77 3.88 -19.50
N THR A 117 2.04 2.91 -20.08
CA THR A 117 1.19 3.15 -21.27
C THR A 117 -0.19 3.74 -20.90
N ARG A 118 -0.84 4.48 -21.81
CA ARG A 118 -2.18 5.07 -21.54
C ARG A 118 -3.23 4.00 -21.21
N TRP A 119 -3.22 2.90 -21.97
CA TRP A 119 -4.06 1.74 -21.72
C TRP A 119 -3.67 1.00 -20.44
N GLY A 120 -2.37 0.81 -20.20
CA GLY A 120 -1.88 0.16 -18.99
C GLY A 120 -2.24 0.91 -17.72
N SER A 121 -2.18 2.24 -17.70
CA SER A 121 -2.61 3.05 -16.55
C SER A 121 -4.09 2.83 -16.24
N PHE A 122 -4.97 2.92 -17.24
CA PHE A 122 -6.41 2.72 -17.04
C PHE A 122 -6.75 1.31 -16.52
N VAL A 123 -6.12 0.28 -17.11
CA VAL A 123 -6.31 -1.11 -16.67
C VAL A 123 -5.84 -1.26 -15.22
N LEU A 124 -4.70 -0.68 -14.89
CA LEU A 124 -4.11 -0.77 -13.56
C LEU A 124 -4.97 -0.11 -12.49
N ASP A 125 -5.54 1.06 -12.77
CA ASP A 125 -6.50 1.73 -11.88
C ASP A 125 -7.71 0.84 -11.57
N GLY A 126 -8.27 0.20 -12.60
CA GLY A 126 -9.37 -0.75 -12.45
C GLY A 126 -8.98 -1.99 -11.63
N LEU A 127 -7.78 -2.53 -11.85
CA LEU A 127 -7.27 -3.69 -11.10
C LEU A 127 -7.00 -3.33 -9.63
N ILE A 128 -6.49 -2.13 -9.34
CA ILE A 128 -6.26 -1.65 -7.97
C ILE A 128 -7.58 -1.55 -7.20
N LEU A 129 -8.63 -1.00 -7.83
CA LEU A 129 -9.97 -0.92 -7.24
C LEU A 129 -10.56 -2.31 -6.98
N LEU A 130 -10.42 -3.23 -7.95
CA LEU A 130 -10.84 -4.61 -7.77
C LEU A 130 -10.08 -5.29 -6.62
N ASN A 131 -8.81 -4.95 -6.42
CA ASN A 131 -7.98 -5.48 -5.33
C ASN A 131 -8.52 -5.08 -3.96
N VAL A 132 -9.02 -3.85 -3.82
CA VAL A 132 -9.71 -3.41 -2.59
C VAL A 132 -10.95 -4.26 -2.33
N VAL A 133 -11.81 -4.43 -3.35
CA VAL A 133 -13.05 -5.21 -3.21
C VAL A 133 -12.76 -6.64 -2.78
N LEU A 134 -11.72 -7.27 -3.36
CA LEU A 134 -11.31 -8.62 -2.99
C LEU A 134 -10.73 -8.72 -1.58
N ALA A 135 -9.96 -7.72 -1.11
CA ALA A 135 -9.48 -7.69 0.28
C ALA A 135 -10.63 -7.59 1.29
N PHE A 136 -11.65 -6.78 0.98
CA PHE A 136 -12.87 -6.70 1.79
C PHE A 136 -13.67 -8.01 1.74
N ALA A 137 -13.88 -8.58 0.55
CA ALA A 137 -14.59 -9.85 0.39
C ALA A 137 -13.90 -10.99 1.14
N LEU A 138 -12.57 -11.09 1.04
CA LEU A 138 -11.76 -12.05 1.80
C LEU A 138 -11.95 -11.86 3.31
N THR A 139 -12.01 -10.62 3.79
CA THR A 139 -12.25 -10.35 5.21
C THR A 139 -13.64 -10.78 5.64
N LEU A 140 -14.67 -10.49 4.85
CA LEU A 140 -16.04 -10.90 5.16
C LEU A 140 -16.21 -12.42 5.15
N THR A 141 -15.62 -13.12 4.18
CA THR A 141 -15.73 -14.58 4.09
C THR A 141 -14.92 -15.31 5.15
N THR A 142 -13.85 -14.70 5.65
CA THR A 142 -12.97 -15.31 6.66
C THR A 142 -13.25 -14.82 8.08
N TYR A 143 -14.10 -13.80 8.24
CA TYR A 143 -14.53 -13.28 9.54
C TYR A 143 -15.02 -14.40 10.45
N SER A 144 -15.86 -15.30 9.94
CA SER A 144 -16.40 -16.43 10.69
C SER A 144 -15.36 -17.46 11.16
N LEU A 145 -14.14 -17.45 10.61
CA LEU A 145 -13.05 -18.37 10.96
C LEU A 145 -12.02 -17.71 11.88
N ILE A 146 -11.73 -16.43 11.64
CA ILE A 146 -10.77 -15.65 12.42
C ILE A 146 -11.40 -15.19 13.74
N HIS A 147 -12.65 -14.72 13.69
CA HIS A 147 -13.33 -14.16 14.84
C HIS A 147 -13.46 -15.18 15.98
N PRO A 148 -13.87 -16.45 15.78
CA PRO A 148 -13.94 -17.41 16.88
C PRO A 148 -12.58 -17.74 17.49
N PHE A 149 -11.51 -17.84 16.70
CA PHE A 149 -10.17 -18.14 17.23
C PHE A 149 -9.70 -17.07 18.21
N PHE A 150 -9.84 -15.79 17.83
CA PHE A 150 -9.48 -14.70 18.71
C PHE A 150 -10.52 -14.51 19.82
N ALA A 151 -11.82 -14.46 19.51
CA ALA A 151 -12.89 -14.19 20.46
C ALA A 151 -13.07 -15.28 21.53
N SER A 152 -12.73 -16.55 21.23
CA SER A 152 -12.76 -17.64 22.22
C SER A 152 -11.56 -17.64 23.18
N SER A 153 -10.56 -16.77 22.95
CA SER A 153 -9.42 -16.67 23.86
C SER A 153 -9.88 -16.19 25.24
N SER A 154 -9.40 -16.88 26.27
CA SER A 154 -9.56 -16.48 27.67
C SER A 154 -8.81 -15.17 27.99
N THR A 155 -7.80 -14.81 27.18
CA THR A 155 -6.97 -13.63 27.38
C THR A 155 -7.51 -12.45 26.58
N GLU A 156 -7.87 -11.36 27.26
CA GLU A 156 -8.43 -10.16 26.63
C GLU A 156 -7.48 -9.52 25.61
N ALA A 157 -6.18 -9.46 25.91
CA ALA A 157 -5.16 -8.97 24.98
C ALA A 157 -5.13 -9.74 23.66
N VAL A 158 -5.34 -11.06 23.68
CA VAL A 158 -5.34 -11.90 22.48
C VAL A 158 -6.59 -11.61 21.63
N ARG A 159 -7.75 -11.38 22.26
CA ARG A 159 -8.97 -10.95 21.54
C ARG A 159 -8.73 -9.63 20.80
N TYR A 160 -8.15 -8.64 21.48
CA TYR A 160 -7.84 -7.34 20.90
C TYR A 160 -6.76 -7.40 19.81
N LEU A 161 -5.77 -8.28 19.93
CA LEU A 161 -4.77 -8.51 18.89
C LEU A 161 -5.42 -8.97 17.58
N GLY A 162 -6.40 -9.87 17.65
CA GLY A 162 -7.15 -10.33 16.47
C GLY A 162 -7.88 -9.20 15.75
N VAL A 163 -8.53 -8.32 16.51
CA VAL A 163 -9.21 -7.12 15.99
C VAL A 163 -8.19 -6.17 15.37
N PHE A 164 -7.09 -5.89 16.07
CA PHE A 164 -6.03 -5.00 15.62
C PHE A 164 -5.42 -5.46 14.29
N VAL A 165 -5.08 -6.75 14.17
CA VAL A 165 -4.51 -7.34 12.94
C VAL A 165 -5.53 -7.30 11.80
N SER A 166 -6.81 -7.57 12.08
CA SER A 166 -7.87 -7.54 11.07
C SER A 166 -8.08 -6.13 10.51
N GLU A 167 -8.10 -5.12 11.38
CA GLU A 167 -8.19 -3.71 10.99
C GLU A 167 -6.98 -3.27 10.18
N LEU A 168 -5.78 -3.64 10.64
CA LEU A 168 -4.54 -3.35 9.92
C LEU A 168 -4.54 -3.97 8.52
N ALA A 169 -5.06 -5.19 8.37
CA ALA A 169 -5.13 -5.88 7.09
C ALA A 169 -6.10 -5.19 6.09
N VAL A 170 -7.28 -4.80 6.57
CA VAL A 170 -8.32 -4.13 5.74
C VAL A 170 -7.91 -2.70 5.41
N MET A 171 -7.54 -1.92 6.42
CA MET A 171 -7.15 -0.52 6.23
C MET A 171 -5.83 -0.43 5.49
N GLY A 172 -4.91 -1.36 5.72
CA GLY A 172 -3.72 -1.54 4.92
C GLY A 172 -4.00 -1.69 3.43
N ALA A 173 -4.91 -2.59 3.05
CA ALA A 173 -5.32 -2.75 1.66
C ALA A 173 -5.94 -1.47 1.08
N LEU A 174 -6.82 -0.79 1.84
CA LEU A 174 -7.44 0.48 1.43
C LEU A 174 -6.40 1.59 1.21
N PHE A 175 -5.47 1.77 2.17
CA PHE A 175 -4.43 2.78 2.10
C PHE A 175 -3.40 2.47 1.01
N ALA A 176 -3.07 1.20 0.80
CA ALA A 176 -2.17 0.79 -0.28
C ALA A 176 -2.78 1.16 -1.64
N SER A 177 -4.05 0.85 -1.86
CA SER A 177 -4.76 1.23 -3.08
C SER A 177 -4.94 2.73 -3.22
N SER A 178 -5.24 3.45 -2.13
CA SER A 178 -5.37 4.91 -2.16
C SER A 178 -4.03 5.59 -2.49
N SER A 179 -2.95 5.13 -1.87
CA SER A 179 -1.60 5.57 -2.17
C SER A 179 -1.24 5.30 -3.63
N GLN A 180 -1.63 4.12 -4.15
CA GLN A 180 -1.44 3.72 -5.54
C GLN A 180 -2.24 4.56 -6.54
N MET A 181 -3.46 4.95 -6.24
CA MET A 181 -4.20 5.86 -7.12
C MET A 181 -3.58 7.26 -7.09
N TYR A 182 -3.15 7.73 -5.91
CA TYR A 182 -2.59 9.07 -5.75
C TYR A 182 -1.29 9.26 -6.54
N TRP A 183 -0.34 8.34 -6.47
CA TRP A 183 0.88 8.48 -7.27
C TRP A 183 0.64 8.19 -8.76
N HIS A 184 -0.35 7.35 -9.14
CA HIS A 184 -0.72 7.14 -10.55
C HIS A 184 -1.18 8.45 -11.21
N ASP A 185 -1.95 9.27 -10.50
CA ASP A 185 -2.34 10.60 -10.97
C ASP A 185 -1.12 11.51 -11.15
N ILE A 186 -0.18 11.48 -10.20
CA ILE A 186 1.09 12.23 -10.31
C ILE A 186 1.90 11.79 -11.54
N LEU A 187 1.99 10.48 -11.79
CA LEU A 187 2.64 9.96 -12.99
C LEU A 187 1.97 10.43 -14.26
N GLY A 188 0.63 10.40 -14.30
CA GLY A 188 -0.16 10.87 -15.43
C GLY A 188 0.22 12.31 -15.79
N ARG A 189 0.20 13.21 -14.80
CA ARG A 189 0.56 14.63 -14.99
C ARG A 189 2.02 14.82 -15.41
N ARG A 190 2.97 14.14 -14.76
CA ARG A 190 4.40 14.22 -15.12
C ARG A 190 4.67 13.70 -16.53
N ARG A 191 3.91 12.70 -16.96
CA ARG A 191 4.01 12.17 -18.32
C ARG A 191 3.49 13.16 -19.35
N GLU A 192 2.36 13.79 -19.08
CA GLU A 192 1.82 14.86 -19.94
C GLU A 192 2.84 16.00 -20.08
N GLU A 193 3.44 16.44 -18.98
CA GLU A 193 4.53 17.43 -18.98
C GLU A 193 5.70 16.97 -19.86
N ALA A 194 6.19 15.74 -19.67
CA ALA A 194 7.32 15.22 -20.45
C ALA A 194 7.02 15.03 -21.95
N GLN A 195 5.77 14.69 -22.31
CA GLN A 195 5.33 14.61 -23.70
C GLN A 195 5.30 15.99 -24.34
N VAL A 196 4.80 17.00 -23.63
CA VAL A 196 4.80 18.39 -24.09
C VAL A 196 6.23 18.88 -24.30
N GLU A 197 7.13 18.62 -23.35
CA GLU A 197 8.55 19.00 -23.45
C GLU A 197 9.23 18.40 -24.70
N ARG A 198 8.99 17.11 -24.99
CA ARG A 198 9.51 16.45 -26.19
C ARG A 198 8.96 17.07 -27.47
N ILE A 199 7.67 17.38 -27.52
CA ILE A 199 7.06 18.04 -28.69
C ILE A 199 7.71 19.42 -28.92
N PHE A 200 7.96 20.19 -27.86
CA PHE A 200 8.67 21.46 -27.97
C PHE A 200 10.11 21.29 -28.46
N GLN A 201 10.84 20.30 -27.97
CA GLN A 201 12.20 20.01 -28.43
C GLN A 201 12.23 19.60 -29.90
N GLU A 202 11.31 18.75 -30.35
CA GLU A 202 11.18 18.35 -31.76
C GLU A 202 10.85 19.54 -32.66
N LEU A 203 9.96 20.43 -32.21
CA LEU A 203 9.63 21.67 -32.93
C LEU A 203 10.83 22.63 -33.00
N GLU A 204 11.58 22.76 -31.92
CA GLU A 204 12.75 23.63 -31.87
C GLU A 204 13.90 23.10 -32.75
N GLU A 205 14.14 21.78 -32.72
CA GLU A 205 15.07 21.14 -33.64
C GLU A 205 14.65 21.29 -35.10
N ALA A 206 13.36 21.10 -35.41
CA ALA A 206 12.84 21.29 -36.76
C ALA A 206 12.99 22.74 -37.24
N ALA A 207 12.77 23.71 -36.35
CA ALA A 207 12.99 25.13 -36.63
C ALA A 207 14.49 25.44 -36.88
N ARG A 208 15.39 24.90 -36.07
CA ARG A 208 16.85 25.04 -36.26
C ARG A 208 17.30 24.41 -37.59
N ARG A 209 16.79 23.24 -37.95
CA ARG A 209 17.10 22.59 -39.24
C ARG A 209 16.61 23.41 -40.44
N ARG A 210 15.45 24.06 -40.33
CA ARG A 210 14.96 24.98 -41.38
C ARG A 210 15.82 26.24 -41.49
N ALA A 211 16.21 26.84 -40.37
CA ALA A 211 17.07 28.03 -40.36
C ALA A 211 18.49 27.75 -40.88
N ALA A 212 19.01 26.53 -40.68
CA ALA A 212 20.30 26.12 -41.22
C ALA A 212 20.27 25.80 -42.73
N ALA A 213 19.08 25.65 -43.32
CA ALA A 213 18.88 25.34 -44.74
C ALA A 213 18.53 26.57 -45.60
N SER A 214 18.37 27.75 -44.97
CA SER A 214 18.15 29.05 -45.61
C SER A 214 19.41 29.89 -45.59
#